data_AF-A0A833L5C1-F1
#
_entry.id   AF-A0A833L5C1-F1
#
_cell.length_a   1.000
_cell.length_b   1.000
_cell.length_c   1.000
_cell.angle_alpha   90.00
_cell.angle_beta   90.00
_cell.angle_gamma   90.00
#
_symmetry.space_group_name_H-M   'P 1'
#
loop_
_entity.id
_entity.type
_entity.pdbx_description
1 polymer ?
#
loop_
_entity_poly.entity_id
_entity_poly.type
_entity_poly.pdbx_seq_one_letter_code
_entity_poly.pdbx_strand_id
1 'polypeptide(L)'
;MKKLLLGFALLPGLVGLCATEASALTPACQAELDKYGGVRLTIIQRINAFQKKKPTAQAACNIFNELVKSEAEMLKWMEDNQAWCQLPEPFVEDFKKGTQQGVKVRGQICTAAKRQAQGAQEAAPRGPRVGGGVTLPKGAL
;
A
#
# COMPACT_ATOMS: atom_id res chain seq x y z
N MET A 1 -30.73 56.76 -22.12
CA MET A 1 -29.68 57.25 -23.03
C MET A 1 -28.36 56.58 -22.63
N LYS A 2 -28.02 55.43 -23.21
CA LYS A 2 -27.12 55.24 -24.37
C LYS A 2 -25.64 55.52 -24.09
N LYS A 3 -24.89 54.45 -23.75
CA LYS A 3 -23.46 54.21 -24.03
C LYS A 3 -23.29 52.68 -24.07
N LEU A 4 -23.57 52.00 -25.18
CA LEU A 4 -22.68 51.73 -26.32
C LEU A 4 -21.35 51.05 -25.94
N LEU A 5 -21.35 49.72 -26.15
CA LEU A 5 -20.29 48.81 -26.62
C LEU A 5 -18.89 49.40 -26.87
N LEU A 6 -17.84 48.68 -26.45
CA LEU A 6 -16.68 48.25 -27.27
C LEU A 6 -15.55 47.63 -26.39
N GLY A 7 -15.03 46.48 -26.83
CA GLY A 7 -13.66 46.05 -26.51
C GLY A 7 -13.49 44.86 -25.56
N PHE A 8 -13.95 43.66 -25.93
CA PHE A 8 -13.34 42.43 -25.41
C PHE A 8 -11.94 42.33 -26.05
N ALA A 9 -10.92 42.81 -25.36
CA ALA A 9 -9.54 42.63 -25.77
C ALA A 9 -9.17 41.15 -25.59
N LEU A 10 -8.95 40.47 -26.71
CA LEU A 10 -8.20 39.22 -26.79
C LEU A 10 -6.80 39.50 -26.23
N LEU A 11 -6.57 39.16 -24.96
CA LEU A 11 -5.21 39.00 -24.42
C LEU A 11 -4.73 37.60 -24.80
N PRO A 12 -3.71 37.48 -25.66
CA PRO A 12 -3.13 36.18 -25.99
C PRO A 12 -2.35 35.66 -24.79
N GLY A 13 -2.69 34.45 -24.38
CA GLY A 13 -1.77 33.44 -23.85
C GLY A 13 -0.88 33.85 -22.68
N LEU A 14 -1.27 33.41 -21.49
CA LEU A 14 -0.35 32.82 -20.50
C LEU A 14 -1.18 31.88 -19.61
N VAL A 15 -1.74 30.83 -20.23
CA VAL A 15 -2.07 29.62 -19.48
C VAL A 15 -0.73 28.99 -19.16
N GLY A 16 -0.19 29.34 -17.99
CA GLY A 16 0.95 28.64 -17.42
C GLY A 16 0.55 27.19 -17.19
N LEU A 17 0.89 26.32 -18.14
CA LEU A 17 0.98 24.89 -17.92
C LEU A 17 1.98 24.68 -16.79
N CYS A 18 1.51 24.58 -15.55
CA CYS A 18 2.19 23.77 -14.55
C CYS A 18 2.00 22.30 -14.96
N ALA A 19 2.61 21.90 -16.08
CA ALA A 19 2.94 20.51 -16.28
C ALA A 19 4.09 20.24 -15.31
N THR A 20 3.77 19.83 -14.09
CA THR A 20 4.74 19.11 -13.29
C THR A 20 5.14 17.92 -14.15
N GLU A 21 6.35 17.94 -14.67
CA GLU A 21 6.93 16.84 -15.43
C GLU A 21 6.95 15.63 -14.48
N ALA A 22 5.91 14.80 -14.55
CA ALA A 22 5.96 13.48 -13.96
C ALA A 22 6.99 12.72 -14.80
N SER A 23 8.21 12.62 -14.30
CA SER A 23 9.26 11.81 -14.92
C SER A 23 8.71 10.41 -15.13
N ALA A 24 8.32 10.09 -16.37
CA ALA A 24 7.88 8.76 -16.71
C ALA A 24 9.08 7.83 -16.56
N LEU A 25 8.93 6.78 -15.75
CA LEU A 25 9.95 5.74 -15.65
C LEU A 25 10.21 5.17 -17.06
N THR A 26 11.45 4.77 -17.33
CA THR A 26 11.75 4.06 -18.57
C THR A 26 10.87 2.81 -18.67
N PRO A 27 10.44 2.37 -19.87
CA PRO A 27 9.58 1.19 -19.99
C PRO A 27 10.16 -0.07 -19.33
N ALA A 28 11.48 -0.23 -19.35
CA ALA A 28 12.16 -1.34 -18.69
C ALA A 28 12.10 -1.25 -17.16
N CYS A 29 12.38 -0.07 -16.59
CA CYS A 29 12.24 0.15 -15.17
C CYS A 29 10.79 -0.02 -14.70
N GLN A 30 9.84 0.54 -15.45
CA GLN A 30 8.40 0.42 -15.16
C GLN A 30 7.98 -1.05 -15.13
N ALA A 31 8.39 -1.84 -16.13
CA ALA A 31 8.06 -3.27 -16.19
C ALA A 31 8.62 -4.07 -15.00
N GLU A 32 9.83 -3.76 -14.53
CA GLU A 32 10.39 -4.37 -13.32
C GLU A 32 9.62 -3.93 -12.05
N LEU A 33 9.37 -2.63 -11.89
CA LEU A 33 8.60 -2.09 -10.78
C LEU A 33 7.18 -2.69 -10.72
N ASP A 34 6.54 -2.88 -11.88
CA ASP A 34 5.21 -3.48 -12.01
C ASP A 34 5.19 -4.95 -11.57
N LYS A 35 6.30 -5.70 -11.72
CA LYS A 35 6.39 -7.08 -11.19
C LYS A 35 6.27 -7.08 -9.67
N TYR A 36 7.04 -6.24 -8.99
CA TYR A 36 6.99 -6.12 -7.53
C TYR A 36 5.65 -5.52 -7.05
N GLY A 37 5.20 -4.46 -7.73
CA GLY A 37 3.92 -3.82 -7.47
C GLY A 37 2.74 -4.79 -7.62
N GLY A 38 2.75 -5.63 -8.66
CA GLY A 38 1.72 -6.63 -8.91
C GLY A 38 1.62 -7.70 -7.81
N VAL A 39 2.77 -8.18 -7.32
CA VAL A 39 2.80 -9.10 -6.16
C VAL A 39 2.21 -8.43 -4.92
N ARG A 40 2.67 -7.22 -4.61
CA ARG A 40 2.17 -6.43 -3.48
C ARG A 40 0.65 -6.19 -3.57
N LEU A 41 0.16 -5.76 -4.73
CA LEU A 41 -1.26 -5.51 -4.97
C LEU A 41 -2.11 -6.77 -4.80
N THR A 42 -1.62 -7.92 -5.27
CA THR A 42 -2.31 -9.21 -5.09
C THR A 42 -2.46 -9.57 -3.62
N ILE A 43 -1.43 -9.29 -2.79
CA ILE A 43 -1.52 -9.50 -1.34
C ILE A 43 -2.51 -8.52 -0.70
N ILE A 44 -2.46 -7.24 -1.07
CA ILE A 44 -3.39 -6.21 -0.59
C ILE A 44 -4.85 -6.56 -0.90
N GLN A 45 -5.13 -7.08 -2.09
CA GLN A 45 -6.48 -7.54 -2.44
C GLN A 45 -6.97 -8.66 -1.52
N ARG A 46 -6.09 -9.60 -1.13
CA ARG A 46 -6.41 -10.64 -0.15
C ARG A 46 -6.71 -10.04 1.22
N ILE A 47 -5.96 -9.02 1.65
CA ILE A 47 -6.21 -8.30 2.90
C ILE A 47 -7.55 -7.54 2.86
N ASN A 48 -7.85 -6.85 1.76
CA ASN A 48 -9.13 -6.15 1.58
C ASN A 48 -10.34 -7.11 1.65
N ALA A 49 -10.16 -8.36 1.21
CA ALA A 49 -11.19 -9.39 1.33
C ALA A 49 -11.50 -9.79 2.79
N PHE A 50 -10.69 -9.39 3.78
CA PHE A 50 -10.90 -9.76 5.19
C PHE A 50 -12.21 -9.22 5.74
N GLN A 51 -12.68 -8.07 5.27
CA GLN A 51 -13.97 -7.50 5.67
C GLN A 51 -15.12 -8.49 5.41
N LYS A 52 -15.04 -9.26 4.32
CA LYS A 52 -16.03 -10.25 3.91
C LYS A 52 -15.71 -11.65 4.44
N LYS A 53 -14.45 -12.07 4.31
CA LYS A 53 -14.00 -13.44 4.59
C LYS A 53 -13.75 -13.70 6.08
N LYS A 54 -13.53 -12.65 6.88
CA LYS A 54 -13.29 -12.71 8.33
C LYS A 54 -12.33 -13.86 8.72
N PRO A 55 -11.09 -13.86 8.19
CA PRO A 55 -10.15 -14.94 8.46
C PRO A 55 -9.82 -15.01 9.95
N THR A 56 -9.28 -16.16 10.38
CA THR A 56 -8.68 -16.28 11.72
C THR A 56 -7.48 -15.35 11.85
N ALA A 57 -7.11 -14.99 13.09
CA ALA A 57 -5.93 -14.16 13.31
C ALA A 57 -4.64 -14.79 12.79
N GLN A 58 -4.52 -16.12 12.85
CA GLN A 58 -3.37 -16.81 12.27
C GLN A 58 -3.32 -16.70 10.75
N ALA A 59 -4.44 -16.87 10.06
CA ALA A 59 -4.50 -16.71 8.61
C ALA A 59 -4.21 -15.26 8.19
N ALA A 60 -4.71 -14.28 8.93
CA ALA A 60 -4.38 -12.88 8.72
C ALA A 60 -2.89 -12.60 8.96
N CYS A 61 -2.30 -13.12 10.05
CA CYS A 61 -0.88 -13.00 10.34
C CYS A 61 -0.01 -13.54 9.19
N ASN A 62 -0.37 -14.69 8.62
CA ASN A 62 0.36 -15.27 7.48
C ASN A 62 0.34 -14.33 6.26
N ILE A 63 -0.83 -13.78 5.91
CA ILE A 63 -0.96 -12.85 4.77
C ILE A 63 -0.20 -11.54 5.00
N PHE A 64 -0.19 -11.02 6.24
CA PHE A 64 0.60 -9.83 6.58
C PHE A 64 2.12 -10.11 6.60
N ASN A 65 2.55 -11.34 6.90
CA ASN A 65 3.94 -11.75 6.69
C ASN A 65 4.31 -11.73 5.21
N GLU A 66 3.44 -12.23 4.33
CA GLU A 66 3.63 -12.16 2.88
C GLU A 66 3.74 -10.72 2.39
N LEU A 67 2.88 -9.81 2.89
CA LEU A 67 2.92 -8.39 2.54
C LEU A 67 4.28 -7.78 2.87
N VAL A 68 4.72 -7.89 4.12
CA VAL A 68 5.98 -7.30 4.58
C VAL A 68 7.18 -7.91 3.88
N LYS A 69 7.13 -9.22 3.55
CA LYS A 69 8.17 -9.86 2.74
C LYS A 69 8.24 -9.27 1.34
N SER A 70 7.10 -9.15 0.66
CA SER A 70 7.02 -8.57 -0.68
C SER A 70 7.44 -7.09 -0.70
N GLU A 71 7.08 -6.32 0.33
CA GLU A 71 7.51 -4.93 0.48
C GLU A 71 9.02 -4.84 0.73
N ALA A 72 9.61 -5.72 1.54
CA ALA A 72 11.07 -5.77 1.72
C ALA A 72 11.82 -6.11 0.42
N GLU A 73 11.31 -7.05 -0.37
CA GLU A 73 11.88 -7.41 -1.68
C GLU A 73 11.78 -6.24 -2.68
N MET A 74 10.63 -5.55 -2.71
CA MET A 74 10.42 -4.37 -3.55
C MET A 74 11.31 -3.21 -3.12
N LEU A 75 11.42 -2.92 -1.82
CA LEU A 75 12.29 -1.86 -1.28
C LEU A 75 13.75 -2.13 -1.65
N LYS A 76 14.22 -3.38 -1.44
CA LYS A 76 15.57 -3.75 -1.84
C LYS A 76 15.81 -3.52 -3.32
N TRP A 77 14.88 -3.92 -4.18
CA TRP A 77 14.99 -3.65 -5.61
C TRP A 77 15.04 -2.16 -5.90
N MET A 78 14.21 -1.34 -5.26
CA MET A 78 14.22 0.12 -5.44
C MET A 78 15.55 0.74 -5.02
N GLU A 79 16.13 0.32 -3.90
CA GLU A 79 17.45 0.78 -3.43
C GLU A 79 18.56 0.36 -4.40
N ASP A 80 18.57 -0.90 -4.85
CA ASP A 80 19.58 -1.44 -5.77
C ASP A 80 19.49 -0.80 -7.17
N ASN A 81 18.31 -0.29 -7.56
CA ASN A 81 18.03 0.21 -8.91
C ASN A 81 17.77 1.71 -8.98
N GLN A 82 17.88 2.44 -7.86
CA GLN A 82 17.49 3.85 -7.74
C GLN A 82 18.11 4.74 -8.84
N ALA A 83 19.42 4.61 -9.07
CA ALA A 83 20.13 5.41 -10.07
C ALA A 83 19.74 5.03 -11.52
N TRP A 84 19.65 3.73 -11.83
CA TRP A 84 19.29 3.25 -13.17
C TRP A 84 17.85 3.62 -13.54
N CYS A 85 16.94 3.49 -12.58
CA CYS A 85 15.54 3.84 -12.73
C CYS A 85 15.25 5.34 -12.54
N GLN A 86 16.22 6.13 -12.08
CA GLN A 86 16.02 7.53 -11.66
C GLN A 86 14.85 7.68 -10.67
N LEU A 87 14.72 6.73 -9.73
CA LEU A 87 13.70 6.80 -8.69
C LEU A 87 14.00 8.00 -7.78
N PRO A 88 13.04 8.93 -7.57
CA PRO A 88 13.24 10.01 -6.62
C PRO A 88 13.49 9.47 -5.21
N GLU A 89 14.51 9.98 -4.52
CA GLU A 89 14.80 9.56 -3.14
C GLU A 89 13.59 9.68 -2.20
N PRO A 90 12.76 10.75 -2.25
CA PRO A 90 11.55 10.82 -1.44
C PRO A 90 10.57 9.66 -1.68
N PHE A 91 10.50 9.14 -2.92
CA PHE A 91 9.64 8.01 -3.26
C PHE A 91 10.12 6.71 -2.59
N VAL A 92 11.42 6.44 -2.62
CA VAL A 92 12.02 5.26 -1.97
C VAL A 92 11.87 5.36 -0.45
N GLU A 93 12.13 6.54 0.12
CA GLU A 93 12.01 6.78 1.57
C GLU A 93 10.56 6.69 2.06
N ASP A 94 9.58 7.20 1.29
CA ASP A 94 8.17 7.05 1.67
C ASP A 94 7.72 5.59 1.58
N PHE A 95 8.19 4.83 0.59
CA PHE A 95 7.93 3.39 0.53
C PHE A 95 8.53 2.64 1.73
N LYS A 96 9.75 3.00 2.13
CA LYS A 96 10.42 2.45 3.31
C LYS A 96 9.66 2.74 4.60
N LYS A 97 9.17 3.97 4.80
CA LYS A 97 8.30 4.33 5.94
C LYS A 97 7.01 3.50 5.93
N GLY A 98 6.39 3.33 4.75
CA GLY A 98 5.22 2.47 4.57
C GLY A 98 5.49 1.03 4.96
N THR A 99 6.62 0.47 4.52
CA THR A 99 7.06 -0.90 4.87
C THR A 99 7.26 -1.05 6.39
N GLN A 100 7.88 -0.06 7.05
CA GLN A 100 8.03 -0.06 8.51
C GLN A 100 6.68 -0.03 9.24
N GLN A 101 5.69 0.68 8.69
CA GLN A 101 4.33 0.66 9.22
C GLN A 101 3.68 -0.72 9.02
N GLY A 102 3.85 -1.34 7.85
CA GLY A 102 3.41 -2.71 7.58
C GLY A 102 3.98 -3.72 8.58
N VAL A 103 5.28 -3.61 8.91
CA VAL A 103 5.95 -4.42 9.94
C VAL A 103 5.27 -4.29 11.30
N LYS A 104 4.91 -3.07 11.71
CA LYS A 104 4.22 -2.81 12.99
C LYS A 104 2.83 -3.44 13.00
N VAL A 105 2.03 -3.24 11.94
CA VAL A 105 0.68 -3.79 11.82
C VAL A 105 0.71 -5.32 11.84
N ARG A 106 1.60 -5.93 11.05
CA ARG A 106 1.86 -7.37 11.08
C ARG A 106 2.17 -7.85 12.50
N GLY A 107 3.05 -7.14 13.22
CA GLY A 107 3.41 -7.47 14.60
C GLY A 107 2.21 -7.50 15.54
N GLN A 108 1.31 -6.53 15.44
CA GLN A 108 0.06 -6.48 16.22
C GLN A 108 -0.86 -7.66 15.90
N ILE A 109 -1.10 -7.93 14.61
CA ILE A 109 -1.97 -9.02 14.15
C ILE A 109 -1.42 -10.38 14.59
N CYS A 110 -0.12 -10.62 14.39
CA CYS A 110 0.52 -11.86 14.78
C CYS A 110 0.59 -12.04 16.31
N THR A 111 0.77 -10.97 17.07
CA THR A 111 0.69 -11.02 18.54
C THR A 111 -0.72 -11.40 19.00
N ALA A 112 -1.76 -10.84 18.38
CA ALA A 112 -3.14 -11.23 18.65
C ALA A 112 -3.39 -12.71 18.30
N ALA A 113 -2.87 -13.18 17.17
CA ALA A 113 -2.95 -14.60 16.78
C ALA A 113 -2.32 -15.53 17.82
N LYS A 114 -1.11 -15.19 18.30
CA LYS A 114 -0.43 -15.94 19.36
C LYS A 114 -1.26 -15.99 20.64
N ARG A 115 -1.82 -14.85 21.08
CA ARG A 115 -2.69 -14.77 22.27
C ARG A 115 -3.95 -15.62 22.12
N GLN A 116 -4.58 -15.61 20.95
CA GLN A 116 -5.75 -16.46 20.68
C GLN A 116 -5.41 -17.95 20.73
N ALA A 117 -4.23 -18.35 20.24
CA ALA A 117 -3.77 -19.73 20.33
C ALA A 117 -3.50 -20.16 21.79
N GLN A 118 -2.87 -19.30 22.58
CA GLN A 118 -2.55 -19.56 23.99
C GLN A 118 -3.80 -19.61 24.88
N GLY A 119 -4.73 -18.66 24.73
CA GLY A 119 -6.01 -18.67 25.47
C GLY A 119 -6.97 -19.78 25.02
N ALA A 120 -6.78 -20.36 23.83
CA ALA A 120 -7.48 -21.57 23.41
C ALA A 120 -6.91 -22.83 24.06
N GLN A 121 -5.63 -22.85 24.46
CA GLN A 121 -5.02 -23.96 25.20
C GLN A 121 -5.49 -24.04 26.66
N GLU A 122 -5.88 -22.91 27.27
CA GLU A 122 -6.44 -22.88 28.63
C GLU A 122 -7.95 -23.21 28.67
N ALA A 123 -8.62 -23.28 27.50
CA ALA A 123 -10.04 -23.59 27.39
C ALA A 123 -10.30 -24.76 26.42
N ALA A 124 -10.14 -25.99 26.89
CA ALA A 124 -10.56 -27.22 26.19
C ALA A 124 -12.10 -27.33 26.04
N PRO A 125 -12.57 -28.29 25.22
CA PRO A 125 -12.90 -28.13 23.82
C PRO A 125 -14.27 -27.44 23.60
N ARG A 126 -14.27 -26.31 22.90
CA ARG A 126 -15.47 -25.84 22.17
C ARG A 126 -15.17 -25.98 20.69
N GLY A 127 -16.12 -26.56 19.94
CA GLY A 127 -16.01 -26.96 18.53
C GLY A 127 -15.57 -25.85 17.56
N PRO A 128 -15.59 -26.12 16.23
CA PRO A 128 -14.95 -25.27 15.23
C PRO A 128 -15.31 -23.79 15.41
N ARG A 129 -14.37 -22.97 15.88
CA ARG A 129 -14.57 -21.52 15.97
C ARG A 129 -14.43 -20.95 14.57
N VAL A 130 -15.57 -20.83 13.89
CA VAL A 130 -15.69 -20.09 12.63
C VAL A 130 -15.43 -18.61 12.92
N GLY A 131 -14.35 -18.05 12.34
CA GLY A 131 -14.20 -16.63 12.05
C GLY A 131 -14.31 -15.64 13.21
N GLY A 132 -13.43 -15.74 14.22
CA GLY A 132 -13.20 -14.68 15.23
C GLY A 132 -12.46 -13.48 14.63
N GLY A 133 -12.99 -12.92 13.54
CA GLY A 133 -12.32 -12.10 12.54
C GLY A 133 -11.40 -11.01 13.09
N VAL A 134 -10.30 -10.76 12.36
CA VAL A 134 -9.38 -9.67 12.65
C VAL A 134 -10.01 -8.33 12.25
N THR A 135 -10.09 -7.40 13.21
CA THR A 135 -10.33 -5.98 12.92
C THR A 135 -9.01 -5.35 12.51
N LEU A 136 -8.90 -4.90 11.26
CA LEU A 136 -7.72 -4.17 10.79
C LEU A 136 -7.68 -2.77 11.45
N PRO A 137 -6.50 -2.27 11.86
CA PRO A 137 -6.35 -0.88 12.26
C PRO A 137 -6.80 0.06 11.14
N LYS A 138 -7.39 1.22 11.48
CA LYS A 138 -7.69 2.25 10.48
C LYS A 138 -6.36 2.73 9.87
N GLY A 139 -6.29 2.77 8.53
CA GLY A 139 -5.07 3.14 7.79
C GLY A 139 -4.00 2.03 7.71
N ALA A 140 -4.39 0.77 7.90
CA ALA A 140 -3.48 -0.38 7.76
C ALA A 140 -2.99 -0.64 6.33
N LEU A 141 -3.55 0.07 5.34
CA LEU A 141 -3.25 -0.03 3.91
C LEU A 141 -3.43 1.35 3.25
#